data_AF-A0A7J9YQA2-F1
#
_entry.id   AF-A0A7J9YQA2-F1
#
_cell.length_a   1.000
_cell.length_b   1.000
_cell.length_c   1.000
_cell.angle_alpha   90.00
_cell.angle_beta   90.00
_cell.angle_gamma   90.00
#
_symmetry.space_group_name_H-M   'P 1'
#
loop_
_entity.id
_entity.type
_entity.pdbx_description
1 polymer ?
#
loop_
_entity_poly.entity_id
_entity_poly.type
_entity_poly.pdbx_seq_one_letter_code
_entity_poly.pdbx_strand_id
1 'polypeptide(L)'
;MSARGRRLAAAGGVVVVAVAVLGWLLLRGDSPAESTLDRFLSAYEARDYEAAARLTDGDPAAVSEALEANVDGLDGAALDASVAELDESGERASATVSMSWQVPGIGEFSYENPELRLVAEGDDWRLRWADDVVHPDLDSPGTRLGTDRSFFERAPIVDREGSKLVIARPVVEIGVIPAKLREPAAAVAAIADSTGADAAALRRSIRAAADEDNFVPAITLRAEEYGRVRQLLNPIRGIEFGARELPLAPTREFARALLGTVGPITAEQLGELGDPYAVGDNVGQSGLEAAYERRLAGTPRRSVITRLADGSPVDTLMRVEGERGRPLRITLDGAAQVAAERALGDTREVEALVAVEPSSGDVLAAASRPVDDAFNRAFEGRYPPGSTFKVVSTEALLAAGSTPTRPSTARRRSPPADARFATSRAARPGRCHFGAISPSRATRPSSRSPTAWPRATSPRPGGGSASGANTRSASRPSRARFPRPPTRRSGRPR
;
A
#
# COMPACT_ATOMS: atom_id res chain seq x y z
N MET A 1 0.25 79.06 31.55
CA MET A 1 1.28 78.36 30.74
C MET A 1 0.57 77.40 29.79
N SER A 2 0.69 77.63 28.49
CA SER A 2 -0.19 77.06 27.46
C SER A 2 0.05 75.56 27.22
N ALA A 3 -1.01 74.86 26.79
CA ALA A 3 -1.04 73.43 26.45
C ALA A 3 -0.01 72.99 25.39
N ARG A 4 0.71 73.95 24.77
CA ARG A 4 1.83 73.68 23.83
C ARG A 4 3.11 73.22 24.54
N GLY A 5 3.33 73.59 25.80
CA GLY A 5 4.54 73.19 26.55
C GLY A 5 4.58 71.71 26.98
N ARG A 6 3.42 71.10 27.24
CA ARG A 6 3.32 69.68 27.65
C ARG A 6 3.43 68.70 26.47
N ARG A 7 3.01 69.10 25.26
CA ARG A 7 3.12 68.26 24.06
C ARG A 7 4.55 68.19 23.52
N LEU A 8 5.33 69.25 23.69
CA LEU A 8 6.76 69.27 23.31
C LEU A 8 7.63 68.45 24.29
N ALA A 9 7.30 68.43 25.59
CA ALA A 9 8.00 67.57 26.55
C ALA A 9 7.69 66.06 26.35
N ALA A 10 6.46 65.70 26.00
CA ALA A 10 6.08 64.33 25.70
C ALA A 10 6.65 63.83 24.36
N ALA A 11 6.65 64.67 23.32
CA ALA A 11 7.28 64.34 22.03
C ALA A 11 8.81 64.26 22.14
N GLY A 12 9.44 65.13 22.93
CA GLY A 12 10.87 65.07 23.24
C GLY A 12 11.25 63.81 24.03
N GLY A 13 10.44 63.38 25.00
CA GLY A 13 10.65 62.15 25.74
C GLY A 13 10.54 60.89 24.87
N VAL A 14 9.56 60.83 23.96
CA VAL A 14 9.40 59.69 23.03
C VAL A 14 10.54 59.64 22.00
N VAL A 15 11.01 60.78 21.50
CA VAL A 15 12.15 60.81 20.57
C VAL A 15 13.46 60.48 21.29
N VAL A 16 13.66 60.91 22.54
CA VAL A 16 14.86 60.55 23.32
C VAL A 16 14.85 59.07 23.69
N VAL A 17 13.70 58.48 24.04
CA VAL A 17 13.59 57.03 24.29
C VAL A 17 13.74 56.25 22.99
N ALA A 18 13.17 56.69 21.87
CA ALA A 18 13.34 56.03 20.58
C ALA A 18 14.78 56.14 20.07
N VAL A 19 15.46 57.27 20.26
CA VAL A 19 16.89 57.44 19.93
C VAL A 19 17.79 56.72 20.94
N ALA A 20 17.37 56.54 22.19
CA ALA A 20 18.09 55.74 23.17
C ALA A 20 17.89 54.22 22.94
N VAL A 21 16.71 53.78 22.48
CA VAL A 21 16.42 52.39 22.10
C VAL A 21 17.08 52.07 20.77
N LEU A 22 16.97 52.96 19.77
CA LEU A 22 17.66 52.82 18.49
C LEU A 22 19.17 53.00 18.67
N GLY A 23 19.61 53.87 19.57
CA GLY A 23 21.01 54.03 19.96
C GLY A 23 21.53 52.80 20.71
N TRP A 24 20.73 52.20 21.59
CA TRP A 24 21.06 50.94 22.29
C TRP A 24 21.07 49.74 21.34
N LEU A 25 20.15 49.68 20.36
CA LEU A 25 20.14 48.70 19.27
C LEU A 25 21.27 48.91 18.25
N LEU A 26 21.73 50.15 18.03
CA LEU A 26 22.84 50.47 17.12
C LEU A 26 24.23 50.48 17.82
N LEU A 27 24.26 50.48 19.16
CA LEU A 27 25.48 50.38 19.99
C LEU A 27 25.69 48.97 20.57
N ARG A 28 24.70 48.07 20.47
CA ARG A 28 24.92 46.62 20.54
C ARG A 28 25.66 46.24 19.26
N GLY A 29 26.99 46.29 19.30
CA GLY A 29 27.74 45.42 18.39
C GLY A 29 27.41 43.99 18.78
N ASP A 30 27.11 43.14 17.80
CA ASP A 30 26.84 41.72 18.04
C ASP A 30 27.95 41.17 18.93
N SER A 31 27.56 40.57 20.05
CA SER A 31 28.56 40.07 20.98
C SER A 31 29.34 38.92 20.32
N PRO A 32 30.62 38.68 20.67
CA PRO A 32 31.35 37.56 20.11
C PRO A 32 30.65 36.19 20.34
N ALA A 33 29.90 36.07 21.44
CA ALA A 33 29.03 34.92 21.70
C ALA A 33 27.84 34.85 20.73
N GLU A 34 27.13 35.96 20.52
CA GLU A 34 26.01 36.07 19.57
C GLU A 34 26.45 35.72 18.14
N SER A 35 27.56 36.31 17.67
CA SER A 35 28.13 36.02 16.35
C SER A 35 28.59 34.56 16.18
N THR A 36 28.93 33.86 17.25
CA THR A 36 29.28 32.44 17.21
C THR A 36 28.03 31.59 17.11
N LEU A 37 27.00 31.93 17.90
CA LEU A 37 25.71 31.25 17.85
C LEU A 37 25.03 31.43 16.48
N ASP A 38 25.02 32.63 15.92
CA ASP A 38 24.46 32.90 14.59
C ASP A 38 25.16 32.09 13.49
N ARG A 39 26.49 31.98 13.56
CA ARG A 39 27.26 31.14 12.63
C ARG A 39 26.93 29.66 12.79
N PHE A 40 26.70 29.20 14.02
CA PHE A 40 26.28 27.83 14.29
C PHE A 40 24.89 27.55 13.69
N LEU A 41 23.91 28.43 13.97
CA LEU A 41 22.55 28.29 13.44
C LEU A 41 22.54 28.37 11.92
N SER A 42 23.24 29.35 11.32
CA SER A 42 23.37 29.48 9.87
C SER A 42 24.01 28.25 9.22
N ALA A 43 25.05 27.67 9.84
CA ALA A 43 25.68 26.46 9.36
C ALA A 43 24.73 25.26 9.47
N TYR A 44 23.94 25.18 10.55
CA TYR A 44 22.96 24.11 10.73
C TYR A 44 21.83 24.20 9.70
N GLU A 45 21.27 25.38 9.47
CA GLU A 45 20.28 25.66 8.43
C GLU A 45 20.80 25.31 7.02
N ALA A 46 22.05 25.67 6.73
CA ALA A 46 22.72 25.36 5.47
C ALA A 46 23.11 23.88 5.31
N ARG A 47 22.88 23.04 6.34
CA ARG A 47 23.31 21.64 6.43
C ARG A 47 24.82 21.46 6.33
N ASP A 48 25.59 22.47 6.72
CA ASP A 48 27.04 22.39 6.90
C ASP A 48 27.33 21.96 8.36
N TYR A 49 27.01 20.70 8.66
CA TYR A 49 27.12 20.16 10.01
C TYR A 49 28.56 20.16 10.52
N GLU A 50 29.55 20.00 9.62
CA GLU A 50 30.97 20.09 9.98
C GLU A 50 31.34 21.52 10.41
N ALA A 51 30.81 22.56 9.75
CA ALA A 51 31.03 23.94 10.17
C ALA A 51 30.32 24.26 11.48
N ALA A 52 29.09 23.80 11.67
CA ALA A 52 28.37 23.95 12.92
C ALA A 52 29.14 23.26 14.07
N ALA A 53 29.59 22.02 13.87
CA ALA A 53 30.30 21.24 14.87
C ALA A 53 31.62 21.89 15.34
N ARG A 54 32.33 22.60 14.47
CA ARG A 54 33.56 23.34 14.84
C ARG A 54 33.32 24.51 15.80
N LEU A 55 32.08 24.99 15.91
CA LEU A 55 31.68 26.10 16.79
C LEU A 55 31.21 25.59 18.17
N THR A 56 31.29 24.28 18.42
CA THR A 56 30.92 23.67 19.70
C THR A 56 32.15 23.14 20.44
N ASP A 57 31.99 22.83 21.72
CA ASP A 57 33.02 22.18 22.54
C ASP A 57 32.97 20.64 22.51
N GLY A 58 32.05 20.06 21.71
CA GLY A 58 31.89 18.62 21.53
C GLY A 58 32.90 18.02 20.56
N ASP A 59 32.91 16.68 20.45
CA ASP A 59 33.66 16.00 19.38
C ASP A 59 33.04 16.32 18.02
N PRO A 60 33.77 16.92 17.06
CA PRO A 60 33.16 17.44 15.84
C PRO A 60 32.45 16.38 14.98
N ALA A 61 32.94 15.13 15.00
CA ALA A 61 32.30 14.04 14.25
C ALA A 61 30.97 13.65 14.90
N ALA A 62 30.96 13.46 16.23
CA ALA A 62 29.74 13.14 16.97
C ALA A 62 28.67 14.23 16.86
N VAL A 63 29.07 15.52 16.95
CA VAL A 63 28.14 16.65 16.79
C VAL A 63 27.56 16.69 15.38
N SER A 64 28.40 16.53 14.35
CA SER A 64 27.94 16.54 12.96
C SER A 64 26.91 15.43 12.70
N GLU A 65 27.21 14.21 13.18
CA GLU A 65 26.31 13.05 13.05
C GLU A 65 24.99 13.29 13.79
N ALA A 66 25.02 13.86 15.00
CA ALA A 66 23.82 14.16 15.76
C ALA A 66 22.93 15.22 15.09
N LEU A 67 23.53 16.30 14.57
CA LEU A 67 22.80 17.34 13.84
C LEU A 67 22.13 16.78 12.57
N GLU A 68 22.85 15.98 11.80
CA GLU A 68 22.33 15.29 10.61
C GLU A 68 21.20 14.33 10.98
N ALA A 69 21.38 13.52 12.02
CA ALA A 69 20.41 12.51 12.46
C ALA A 69 19.06 13.11 12.89
N ASN A 70 19.05 14.36 13.37
CA ASN A 70 17.83 15.09 13.69
C ASN A 70 17.10 15.59 12.42
N VAL A 71 17.85 16.11 11.45
CA VAL A 71 17.29 16.54 10.15
C VAL A 71 16.69 15.34 9.40
N ASP A 72 17.43 14.23 9.36
CA ASP A 72 16.96 12.97 8.76
C ASP A 72 15.79 12.38 9.54
N GLY A 73 15.82 12.46 10.87
CA GLY A 73 14.70 12.04 11.72
C GLY A 73 13.42 12.82 11.45
N LEU A 74 13.54 14.09 11.06
CA LEU A 74 12.44 14.95 10.63
C LEU A 74 12.13 14.85 9.13
N ASP A 75 12.45 13.72 8.50
CA ASP A 75 12.24 13.45 7.06
C ASP A 75 12.91 14.48 6.14
N GLY A 76 14.05 15.03 6.56
CA GLY A 76 14.80 16.03 5.80
C GLY A 76 14.19 17.43 5.87
N ALA A 77 13.56 17.78 6.99
CA ALA A 77 12.97 19.10 7.24
C ALA A 77 13.94 20.26 6.97
N ALA A 78 13.39 21.42 6.62
CA ALA A 78 14.14 22.67 6.56
C ALA A 78 14.03 23.39 7.91
N LEU A 79 15.15 23.91 8.41
CA LEU A 79 15.22 24.70 9.65
C LEU A 79 15.30 26.18 9.30
N ASP A 80 14.61 26.99 10.09
CA ASP A 80 14.80 28.44 10.24
C ASP A 80 14.98 28.70 11.74
N ALA A 81 16.11 29.29 12.12
CA ALA A 81 16.49 29.50 13.50
C ALA A 81 17.05 30.91 13.71
N SER A 82 16.74 31.49 14.87
CA SER A 82 17.24 32.83 15.21
C SER A 82 17.43 33.01 16.70
N VAL A 83 18.42 33.82 17.07
CA VAL A 83 18.63 34.21 18.46
C VAL A 83 17.52 35.17 18.87
N ALA A 84 16.72 34.77 19.87
CA ALA A 84 15.64 35.60 20.41
C ALA A 84 16.16 36.52 21.53
N GLU A 85 16.99 35.97 22.42
CA GLU A 85 17.61 36.70 23.52
C GLU A 85 18.99 36.09 23.83
N LEU A 86 19.94 36.94 24.24
CA LEU A 86 21.26 36.52 24.70
C LEU A 86 21.70 37.39 25.87
N ASP A 87 22.11 36.74 26.95
CA ASP A 87 22.73 37.35 28.13
C ASP A 87 24.18 36.87 28.24
N GLU A 88 25.12 37.81 28.13
CA GLU A 88 26.55 37.55 28.22
C GLU A 88 27.08 38.06 29.57
N SER A 89 27.72 37.17 30.34
CA SER A 89 28.23 37.46 31.67
C SER A 89 29.66 36.90 31.84
N GLY A 90 30.64 37.74 31.52
CA GLY A 90 32.05 37.40 31.59
C GLY A 90 32.43 36.35 30.54
N GLU A 91 32.91 35.19 30.97
CA GLU A 91 33.35 34.08 30.10
C GLU A 91 32.22 33.09 29.77
N ARG A 92 30.96 33.43 30.08
CA ARG A 92 29.79 32.59 29.82
C ARG A 92 28.67 33.41 29.21
N ALA A 93 27.88 32.79 28.36
CA ALA A 93 26.64 33.37 27.84
C ALA A 93 25.52 32.34 27.88
N SER A 94 24.30 32.81 28.04
CA SER A 94 23.07 32.02 27.94
C SER A 94 22.19 32.64 26.86
N ALA A 95 21.68 31.83 25.95
CA ALA A 95 20.85 32.29 24.84
C ALA A 95 19.53 31.52 24.78
N THR A 96 18.48 32.25 24.41
CA THR A 96 17.21 31.68 23.96
C THR A 96 17.16 31.74 22.44
N VAL A 97 16.92 30.60 21.80
CA VAL A 97 16.85 30.48 20.33
C VAL A 97 15.44 30.08 19.92
N SER A 98 14.89 30.76 18.92
CA SER A 98 13.67 30.33 18.24
C SER A 98 14.04 29.35 17.13
N MET A 99 13.37 28.19 17.10
CA MET A 99 13.54 27.16 16.08
C MET A 99 12.22 26.95 15.36
N SER A 100 12.24 26.91 14.03
CA SER A 100 11.08 26.58 13.19
C SER A 100 11.45 25.57 12.12
N TRP A 101 10.84 24.40 12.19
CA TRP A 101 11.05 23.30 11.25
C TRP A 101 9.89 23.20 10.26
N GLN A 102 10.18 23.17 8.96
CA GLN A 102 9.21 22.82 7.92
C GLN A 102 9.28 21.32 7.66
N VAL A 103 8.46 20.55 8.37
CA VAL A 103 8.51 19.08 8.37
C VAL A 103 7.63 18.52 7.24
N PRO A 104 8.18 17.75 6.27
CA PRO A 104 7.42 17.20 5.16
C PRO A 104 6.21 16.38 5.64
N GLY A 105 5.04 16.70 5.08
CA GLY A 105 3.79 15.98 5.40
C GLY A 105 3.17 16.32 6.76
N ILE A 106 3.82 17.11 7.61
CA ILE A 106 3.29 17.60 8.90
C ILE A 106 3.03 19.11 8.83
N GLY A 107 4.00 19.89 8.34
CA GLY A 107 3.96 21.35 8.32
C GLY A 107 4.95 21.97 9.29
N GLU A 108 4.64 23.19 9.73
CA GLU A 108 5.49 23.97 10.63
C GLU A 108 5.48 23.41 12.06
N PHE A 109 6.67 23.17 12.60
CA PHE A 109 6.92 22.80 14.00
C PHE A 109 7.88 23.80 14.62
N SER A 110 7.37 24.67 15.50
CA SER A 110 8.15 25.78 16.08
C SER A 110 8.18 25.72 17.61
N TYR A 111 9.31 26.10 18.20
CA TYR A 111 9.52 26.18 19.65
C TYR A 111 10.63 27.19 20.00
N GLU A 112 10.71 27.55 21.28
CA GLU A 112 11.84 28.29 21.85
C GLU A 112 12.71 27.32 22.66
N ASN A 113 14.03 27.45 22.51
CA ASN A 113 15.02 26.72 23.29
C ASN A 113 15.72 27.69 24.25
N PRO A 114 15.35 27.71 25.55
CA PRO A 114 15.64 28.85 26.43
C PRO A 114 17.05 28.89 27.04
N GLU A 115 17.84 27.81 26.97
CA GLU A 115 19.07 27.68 27.78
C GLU A 115 20.29 27.16 27.00
N LEU A 116 20.55 27.69 25.80
CA LEU A 116 21.81 27.39 25.10
C LEU A 116 22.97 28.06 25.81
N ARG A 117 23.96 27.26 26.24
CA ARG A 117 25.10 27.73 27.03
C ARG A 117 26.33 27.91 26.14
N LEU A 118 26.98 29.06 26.18
CA LEU A 118 28.26 29.30 25.50
C LEU A 118 29.36 29.60 26.51
N VAL A 119 30.60 29.24 26.17
CA VAL A 119 31.78 29.52 26.99
C VAL A 119 32.89 30.11 26.13
N ALA A 120 33.59 31.10 26.68
CA ALA A 120 34.78 31.66 26.06
C ALA A 120 35.95 30.67 26.09
N GLU A 121 36.68 30.54 24.98
CA GLU A 121 37.91 29.79 24.83
C GLU A 121 38.98 30.68 24.18
N GLY A 122 39.73 31.40 25.01
CA GLY A 122 40.66 32.43 24.53
C GLY A 122 39.91 33.67 24.04
N ASP A 123 40.17 34.08 22.80
CA ASP A 123 39.45 35.18 22.13
C ASP A 123 38.19 34.69 21.38
N ASP A 124 37.96 33.38 21.33
CA ASP A 124 36.84 32.74 20.64
C ASP A 124 35.76 32.30 21.63
N TRP A 125 34.56 32.03 21.12
CA TRP A 125 33.46 31.43 21.87
C TRP A 125 33.09 30.08 21.29
N ARG A 126 32.59 29.18 22.14
CA ARG A 126 32.02 27.91 21.72
C ARG A 126 30.70 27.61 22.42
N LEU A 127 29.79 27.02 21.67
CA LEU A 127 28.54 26.46 22.20
C LEU A 127 28.84 25.18 22.98
N ARG A 128 28.31 25.07 24.21
CA ARG A 128 28.33 23.81 24.97
C ARG A 128 27.42 22.81 24.29
N TRP A 129 28.00 21.79 23.70
CA TRP A 129 27.26 20.74 23.01
C TRP A 129 26.57 19.80 24.00
N ALA A 130 25.28 19.62 23.79
CA ALA A 130 24.46 18.52 24.25
C ALA A 130 23.27 18.38 23.30
N ASP A 131 22.55 17.26 23.34
CA ASP A 131 21.40 17.05 22.44
C ASP A 131 20.26 18.06 22.73
N ASP A 132 20.22 18.62 23.94
CA ASP A 132 19.31 19.70 24.36
C ASP A 132 19.47 20.99 23.53
N VAL A 133 20.60 21.19 22.85
CA VAL A 133 20.83 22.29 21.89
C VAL A 133 19.85 22.22 20.73
N VAL A 134 19.52 21.01 20.27
CA VAL A 134 18.58 20.82 19.16
C VAL A 134 17.16 21.06 19.65
N HIS A 135 16.77 20.44 20.76
CA HIS A 135 15.44 20.62 21.35
C HIS A 135 15.50 20.38 22.87
N PRO A 136 14.82 21.20 23.70
CA PRO A 136 14.93 21.13 25.16
C PRO A 136 14.55 19.77 25.78
N ASP A 137 13.63 19.03 25.15
CA ASP A 137 13.21 17.68 25.60
C ASP A 137 14.20 16.55 25.19
N LEU A 138 15.35 16.87 24.58
CA LEU A 138 16.42 15.91 24.27
C LEU A 138 17.46 15.87 25.41
N ASP A 139 17.00 15.50 26.61
CA ASP A 139 17.77 15.57 27.85
C ASP A 139 18.78 14.42 28.06
N SER A 140 18.73 13.42 27.18
CA SER A 140 19.48 12.17 27.30
C SER A 140 20.42 11.97 26.11
N PRO A 141 21.68 11.57 26.32
CA PRO A 141 22.65 11.41 25.23
C PRO A 141 22.18 10.47 24.13
N GLY A 142 22.30 10.90 22.88
CA GLY A 142 21.92 10.15 21.69
C GLY A 142 20.42 10.15 21.40
N THR A 143 19.64 10.98 22.11
CA THR A 143 18.26 11.24 21.73
C THR A 143 18.21 12.19 20.53
N ARG A 144 17.14 12.08 19.75
CA ARG A 144 16.92 12.93 18.57
C ARG A 144 15.45 13.14 18.28
N LEU A 145 15.15 14.15 17.47
CA LEU A 145 13.85 14.37 16.87
C LEU A 145 13.55 13.28 15.81
N GLY A 146 12.27 13.01 15.62
CA GLY A 146 11.76 12.04 14.68
C GLY A 146 10.35 12.37 14.23
N THR A 147 9.93 11.84 13.09
CA THR A 147 8.50 11.78 12.72
C THR A 147 7.93 10.39 13.02
N ASP A 148 6.66 10.34 13.36
CA ASP A 148 5.89 9.09 13.42
C ASP A 148 4.60 9.22 12.60
N ARG A 149 4.15 8.09 12.05
CA ARG A 149 2.96 8.01 11.20
C ARG A 149 2.16 6.76 11.50
N SER A 150 0.87 6.93 11.79
CA SER A 150 -0.05 5.83 12.08
C SER A 150 -1.40 6.02 11.39
N PHE A 151 -1.82 5.01 10.62
CA PHE A 151 -3.17 4.95 10.07
C PHE A 151 -4.19 4.63 11.16
N PHE A 152 -5.43 5.09 10.96
CA PHE A 152 -6.57 4.64 11.74
C PHE A 152 -6.96 3.20 11.37
N GLU A 153 -7.84 2.61 12.19
CA GLU A 153 -8.50 1.36 11.80
C GLU A 153 -9.22 1.54 10.45
N ARG A 154 -8.96 0.62 9.54
CA ARG A 154 -9.53 0.62 8.19
C ARG A 154 -11.06 0.57 8.25
N ALA A 155 -11.70 1.43 7.46
CA ALA A 155 -13.16 1.49 7.40
C ALA A 155 -13.75 0.17 6.87
N PRO A 156 -14.94 -0.21 7.36
CA PRO A 156 -15.57 -1.45 6.93
C PRO A 156 -16.17 -1.37 5.53
N ILE A 157 -16.22 -2.53 4.86
CA ILE A 157 -17.13 -2.75 3.73
C ILE A 157 -18.42 -3.33 4.27
N VAL A 158 -19.56 -2.72 3.93
CA VAL A 158 -20.89 -3.11 4.42
C VAL A 158 -21.81 -3.45 3.26
N ASP A 159 -22.71 -4.39 3.48
CA ASP A 159 -23.69 -4.85 2.50
C ASP A 159 -24.83 -3.82 2.29
N ARG A 160 -25.83 -4.16 1.46
CA ARG A 160 -26.92 -3.23 1.12
C ARG A 160 -27.73 -2.79 2.34
N GLU A 161 -27.87 -3.66 3.35
CA GLU A 161 -28.59 -3.44 4.59
C GLU A 161 -27.72 -2.79 5.68
N GLY A 162 -26.40 -2.74 5.47
CA GLY A 162 -25.41 -2.18 6.39
C GLY A 162 -24.73 -3.21 7.28
N SER A 163 -24.96 -4.51 7.04
CA SER A 163 -24.24 -5.58 7.72
C SER A 163 -22.76 -5.54 7.36
N LYS A 164 -21.90 -5.70 8.35
CA LYS A 164 -20.45 -5.59 8.18
C LYS A 164 -19.89 -6.83 7.48
N LEU A 165 -19.38 -6.65 6.26
CA LEU A 165 -18.76 -7.71 5.47
C LEU A 165 -17.27 -7.79 5.78
N VAL A 166 -16.53 -6.71 5.52
CA VAL A 166 -15.09 -6.63 5.82
C VAL A 166 -14.86 -5.73 7.02
N ILE A 167 -14.22 -6.28 8.06
CA ILE A 167 -13.89 -5.60 9.33
C ILE A 167 -12.56 -6.11 9.85
N ALA A 168 -11.96 -5.39 10.80
CA ALA A 168 -10.91 -5.92 11.66
C ALA A 168 -11.45 -7.18 12.38
N ARG A 169 -10.85 -8.33 12.08
CA ARG A 169 -11.14 -9.61 12.74
C ARG A 169 -9.87 -10.14 13.40
N PRO A 170 -9.99 -10.76 14.57
CA PRO A 170 -8.84 -11.32 15.27
C PRO A 170 -8.25 -12.48 14.49
N VAL A 171 -6.93 -12.44 14.35
CA VAL A 171 -6.10 -13.47 13.76
C VAL A 171 -4.96 -13.80 14.72
N VAL A 172 -4.39 -14.98 14.55
CA VAL A 172 -3.19 -15.40 15.25
C VAL A 172 -2.12 -15.70 14.21
N GLU A 173 -1.06 -14.91 14.24
CA GLU A 173 0.16 -15.20 13.51
C GLU A 173 0.95 -16.25 14.28
N ILE A 174 1.20 -17.36 13.62
CA ILE A 174 2.00 -18.46 14.12
C ILE A 174 3.37 -18.31 13.48
N GLY A 175 4.41 -18.32 14.30
CA GLY A 175 5.78 -18.28 13.83
C GLY A 175 6.71 -19.02 14.78
N VAL A 176 8.01 -18.88 14.54
CA VAL A 176 9.03 -19.50 15.36
C VAL A 176 10.14 -18.50 15.71
N ILE A 177 10.76 -18.67 16.87
CA ILE A 177 12.03 -18.03 17.20
C ILE A 177 13.12 -19.09 17.04
N PRO A 178 13.95 -19.03 15.97
CA PRO A 178 14.93 -20.07 15.66
C PRO A 178 15.85 -20.41 16.84
N ALA A 179 16.34 -19.40 17.56
CA ALA A 179 17.20 -19.56 18.74
C ALA A 179 16.56 -20.40 19.88
N LYS A 180 15.22 -20.47 19.95
CA LYS A 180 14.51 -21.25 20.98
C LYS A 180 14.19 -22.69 20.53
N LEU A 181 14.36 -23.02 19.25
CA LEU A 181 14.01 -24.33 18.69
C LEU A 181 15.07 -25.38 19.06
N ARG A 182 14.62 -26.52 19.61
CA ARG A 182 15.48 -27.71 19.79
C ARG A 182 15.51 -28.59 18.55
N GLU A 183 14.36 -28.74 17.89
CA GLU A 183 14.17 -29.59 16.73
C GLU A 183 13.47 -28.82 15.60
N PRO A 184 14.20 -27.99 14.83
CA PRO A 184 13.58 -27.13 13.82
C PRO A 184 12.78 -27.89 12.76
N ALA A 185 13.25 -29.07 12.34
CA ALA A 185 12.54 -29.89 11.37
C ALA A 185 11.18 -30.38 11.87
N ALA A 186 11.10 -30.76 13.15
CA ALA A 186 9.86 -31.21 13.79
C ALA A 186 8.87 -30.05 13.97
N ALA A 187 9.34 -28.87 14.39
CA ALA A 187 8.51 -27.67 14.50
C ALA A 187 7.91 -27.27 13.14
N VAL A 188 8.72 -27.27 12.07
CA VAL A 188 8.20 -26.99 10.73
C VAL A 188 7.16 -28.02 10.29
N ALA A 189 7.42 -29.31 10.50
CA ALA A 189 6.47 -30.36 10.14
C ALA A 189 5.14 -30.18 10.90
N ALA A 190 5.20 -29.95 12.21
CA ALA A 190 4.01 -29.72 13.02
C ALA A 190 3.17 -28.54 12.54
N ILE A 191 3.81 -27.40 12.22
CA ILE A 191 3.11 -26.23 11.66
C ILE A 191 2.51 -26.57 10.30
N ALA A 192 3.30 -27.12 9.38
CA ALA A 192 2.83 -27.41 8.02
C ALA A 192 1.68 -28.43 7.99
N ASP A 193 1.79 -29.52 8.75
CA ASP A 193 0.79 -30.58 8.78
C ASP A 193 -0.51 -30.10 9.46
N SER A 194 -0.42 -29.24 10.46
CA SER A 194 -1.59 -28.74 11.20
C SER A 194 -2.29 -27.57 10.50
N THR A 195 -1.57 -26.77 9.71
CA THR A 195 -2.07 -25.48 9.20
C THR A 195 -2.06 -25.36 7.67
N GLY A 196 -1.38 -26.26 6.96
CA GLY A 196 -1.16 -26.17 5.51
C GLY A 196 -0.09 -25.16 5.11
N ALA A 197 0.70 -24.63 6.05
CA ALA A 197 1.82 -23.73 5.74
C ALA A 197 2.87 -24.39 4.82
N ASP A 198 3.55 -23.58 4.00
CA ASP A 198 4.63 -24.05 3.14
C ASP A 198 5.88 -24.39 3.98
N ALA A 199 6.05 -25.68 4.26
CA ALA A 199 7.20 -26.21 4.99
C ALA A 199 8.55 -25.85 4.35
N ALA A 200 8.63 -25.78 3.02
CA ALA A 200 9.87 -25.49 2.32
C ALA A 200 10.23 -24.02 2.44
N ALA A 201 9.24 -23.12 2.31
CA ALA A 201 9.43 -21.69 2.57
C ALA A 201 9.85 -21.44 4.02
N LEU A 202 9.13 -22.00 4.99
CA LEU A 202 9.45 -21.81 6.41
C LEU A 202 10.86 -22.32 6.77
N ARG A 203 11.28 -23.48 6.26
CA ARG A 203 12.66 -23.98 6.44
C ARG A 203 13.72 -23.02 5.89
N ARG A 204 13.45 -22.34 4.77
CA ARG A 204 14.37 -21.34 4.22
C ARG A 204 14.44 -20.13 5.14
N SER A 205 13.29 -19.60 5.58
CA SER A 205 13.24 -18.44 6.49
C SER A 205 13.97 -18.71 7.80
N ILE A 206 13.75 -19.89 8.41
CA ILE A 206 14.42 -20.28 9.67
C ILE A 206 15.95 -20.34 9.49
N ARG A 207 16.44 -20.93 8.39
CA ARG A 207 17.89 -21.02 8.14
C ARG A 207 18.53 -19.66 7.89
N ALA A 208 17.79 -18.71 7.32
CA ALA A 208 18.29 -17.35 7.09
C ALA A 208 18.40 -16.56 8.40
N ALA A 209 17.53 -16.83 9.37
CA ALA A 209 17.47 -16.15 10.67
C ALA A 209 18.06 -17.00 11.82
N ALA A 210 18.98 -17.93 11.53
CA ALA A 210 19.37 -19.00 12.45
C ALA A 210 20.00 -18.52 13.77
N ASP A 211 20.61 -17.35 13.78
CA ASP A 211 21.38 -16.79 14.91
C ASP A 211 20.70 -15.58 15.58
N GLU A 212 19.44 -15.31 15.21
CA GLU A 212 18.71 -14.15 15.70
C GLU A 212 17.58 -14.59 16.65
N ASP A 213 17.35 -13.83 17.73
CA ASP A 213 16.15 -13.94 18.57
C ASP A 213 14.88 -13.39 17.86
N ASN A 214 14.94 -13.29 16.53
CA ASN A 214 13.90 -12.73 15.70
C ASN A 214 12.76 -13.72 15.49
N PHE A 215 11.55 -13.19 15.53
CA PHE A 215 10.34 -13.94 15.21
C PHE A 215 10.21 -14.13 13.70
N VAL A 216 10.19 -15.39 13.26
CA VAL A 216 10.00 -15.79 11.87
C VAL A 216 8.54 -16.21 11.66
N PRO A 217 7.71 -15.41 10.96
CA PRO A 217 6.32 -15.75 10.71
C PRO A 217 6.21 -16.97 9.79
N ALA A 218 5.30 -17.89 10.10
CA ALA A 218 5.02 -19.08 9.30
C ALA A 218 3.67 -18.98 8.57
N ILE A 219 2.62 -18.63 9.30
CA ILE A 219 1.26 -18.51 8.78
C ILE A 219 0.40 -17.65 9.69
N THR A 220 -0.58 -16.95 9.13
CA THR A 220 -1.60 -16.26 9.92
C THR A 220 -2.94 -16.98 9.76
N LEU A 221 -3.55 -17.36 10.88
CA LEU A 221 -4.83 -18.06 10.92
C LEU A 221 -5.90 -17.18 11.56
N ARG A 222 -7.16 -17.38 11.18
CA ARG A 222 -8.26 -16.76 11.93
C ARG A 222 -8.36 -17.37 13.32
N ALA A 223 -8.90 -16.63 14.30
CA ALA A 223 -8.98 -17.08 15.68
C ALA A 223 -9.68 -18.46 15.83
N GLU A 224 -10.73 -18.71 15.06
CA GLU A 224 -11.46 -19.97 15.05
C GLU A 224 -10.65 -21.15 14.47
N GLU A 225 -9.79 -20.89 13.49
CA GLU A 225 -8.89 -21.89 12.90
C GLU A 225 -7.72 -22.18 13.84
N TYR A 226 -7.16 -21.13 14.44
CA TYR A 226 -6.13 -21.24 15.47
C TYR A 226 -6.58 -22.09 16.65
N GLY A 227 -7.83 -21.92 17.11
CA GLY A 227 -8.41 -22.71 18.20
C GLY A 227 -8.33 -24.23 17.99
N ARG A 228 -8.33 -24.69 16.72
CA ARG A 228 -8.23 -26.12 16.36
C ARG A 228 -6.81 -26.66 16.43
N VAL A 229 -5.81 -25.83 16.22
CA VAL A 229 -4.38 -26.24 16.14
C VAL A 229 -3.57 -25.87 17.38
N ARG A 230 -4.06 -24.95 18.21
CA ARG A 230 -3.35 -24.43 19.40
C ARG A 230 -2.84 -25.53 20.32
N GLN A 231 -3.66 -26.54 20.62
CA GLN A 231 -3.27 -27.62 21.54
C GLN A 231 -2.13 -28.48 20.99
N LEU A 232 -1.99 -28.57 19.67
CA LEU A 232 -0.93 -29.31 19.01
C LEU A 232 0.39 -28.51 18.96
N LEU A 233 0.30 -27.20 18.78
CA LEU A 233 1.47 -26.34 18.55
C LEU A 233 2.06 -25.76 19.85
N ASN A 234 1.23 -25.42 20.84
CA ASN A 234 1.67 -24.82 22.12
C ASN A 234 2.79 -25.59 22.85
N PRO A 235 2.79 -26.95 22.88
CA PRO A 235 3.85 -27.69 23.58
C PRO A 235 5.23 -27.60 22.91
N ILE A 236 5.30 -27.16 21.65
CA ILE A 236 6.55 -27.14 20.88
C ILE A 236 7.31 -25.86 21.22
N ARG A 237 8.40 -26.02 21.97
CA ARG A 237 9.27 -24.90 22.36
C ARG A 237 9.79 -24.16 21.13
N GLY A 238 9.66 -22.83 21.17
CA GLY A 238 10.13 -21.92 20.13
C GLY A 238 9.08 -21.60 19.06
N ILE A 239 7.90 -22.24 19.08
CA ILE A 239 6.72 -21.72 18.38
C ILE A 239 6.13 -20.60 19.23
N GLU A 240 5.90 -19.45 18.62
CA GLU A 240 5.30 -18.27 19.25
C GLU A 240 4.05 -17.83 18.50
N PHE A 241 3.17 -17.13 19.21
CA PHE A 241 1.85 -16.73 18.71
C PHE A 241 1.65 -15.23 18.90
N GLY A 242 1.45 -14.51 17.81
CA GLY A 242 1.12 -13.10 17.81
C GLY A 242 -0.36 -12.88 17.56
N ALA A 243 -1.10 -12.36 18.54
CA ALA A 243 -2.47 -11.90 18.33
C ALA A 243 -2.45 -10.59 17.53
N ARG A 244 -3.24 -10.53 16.45
CA ARG A 244 -3.38 -9.35 15.58
C ARG A 244 -4.81 -9.24 15.10
N GLU A 245 -5.12 -8.14 14.42
CA GLU A 245 -6.36 -8.00 13.67
C GLU A 245 -6.07 -7.71 12.20
N LEU A 246 -6.88 -8.27 11.30
CA LEU A 246 -6.78 -8.02 9.87
C LEU A 246 -8.16 -7.69 9.28
N PRO A 247 -8.24 -6.83 8.24
CA PRO A 247 -9.47 -6.57 7.51
C PRO A 247 -9.84 -7.81 6.70
N LEU A 248 -10.77 -8.60 7.22
CA LEU A 248 -11.14 -9.88 6.64
C LEU A 248 -12.64 -9.90 6.34
N ALA A 249 -13.07 -10.70 5.35
CA ALA A 249 -14.49 -11.03 5.09
C ALA A 249 -15.03 -12.06 6.11
N PRO A 250 -16.36 -12.35 6.17
CA PRO A 250 -16.93 -13.24 7.18
C PRO A 250 -16.30 -14.64 7.19
N THR A 251 -16.03 -15.20 6.02
CA THR A 251 -15.23 -16.42 5.84
C THR A 251 -14.09 -16.16 4.86
N ARG A 252 -13.23 -17.15 4.63
CA ARG A 252 -12.11 -17.03 3.68
C ARG A 252 -12.60 -16.97 2.23
N GLU A 253 -13.74 -17.61 1.97
CA GLU A 253 -14.36 -17.79 0.66
C GLU A 253 -15.32 -16.67 0.29
N PHE A 254 -15.94 -16.04 1.29
CA PHE A 254 -17.02 -15.08 1.11
C PHE A 254 -16.62 -13.94 0.16
N ALA A 255 -17.23 -13.91 -1.01
CA ALA A 255 -17.05 -12.93 -2.08
C ALA A 255 -15.57 -12.59 -2.37
N ARG A 256 -14.66 -13.57 -2.22
CA ARG A 256 -13.21 -13.35 -2.15
C ARG A 256 -12.66 -12.53 -3.33
N ALA A 257 -13.04 -12.87 -4.55
CA ALA A 257 -12.56 -12.19 -5.74
C ALA A 257 -13.16 -10.77 -5.92
N LEU A 258 -14.34 -10.51 -5.36
CA LEU A 258 -14.97 -9.19 -5.41
C LEU A 258 -14.42 -8.27 -4.31
N LEU A 259 -14.45 -8.72 -3.05
CA LEU A 259 -13.97 -7.93 -1.92
C LEU A 259 -12.46 -7.71 -2.02
N GLY A 260 -11.72 -8.74 -2.42
CA GLY A 260 -10.28 -8.72 -2.49
C GLY A 260 -9.61 -8.97 -1.15
N THR A 261 -8.37 -8.52 -1.04
CA THR A 261 -7.51 -8.74 0.13
C THR A 261 -6.69 -7.52 0.45
N VAL A 262 -6.22 -7.43 1.69
CA VAL A 262 -5.22 -6.45 2.13
C VAL A 262 -3.90 -7.17 2.42
N GLY A 263 -2.78 -6.51 2.16
CA GLY A 263 -1.43 -7.04 2.38
C GLY A 263 -0.37 -5.96 2.15
N PRO A 264 0.92 -6.32 2.28
CA PRO A 264 2.02 -5.37 2.16
C PRO A 264 2.01 -4.65 0.81
N ILE A 265 2.23 -3.34 0.82
CA ILE A 265 2.32 -2.51 -0.38
C ILE A 265 3.49 -2.96 -1.26
N THR A 266 3.25 -3.11 -2.57
CA THR A 266 4.33 -3.37 -3.54
C THR A 266 4.99 -2.08 -4.00
N ALA A 267 6.17 -2.16 -4.62
CA ALA A 267 6.85 -0.99 -5.17
C ALA A 267 6.00 -0.29 -6.25
N GLU A 268 5.28 -1.05 -7.06
CA GLU A 268 4.36 -0.53 -8.07
C GLU A 268 3.20 0.21 -7.42
N GLN A 269 2.56 -0.40 -6.42
CA GLN A 269 1.46 0.24 -5.68
C GLN A 269 1.94 1.50 -4.94
N LEU A 270 3.15 1.50 -4.40
CA LEU A 270 3.72 2.69 -3.76
C LEU A 270 3.91 3.83 -4.77
N GLY A 271 4.36 3.52 -5.99
CA GLY A 271 4.45 4.49 -7.07
C GLY A 271 3.10 5.06 -7.51
N GLU A 272 2.03 4.25 -7.47
CA GLU A 272 0.67 4.67 -7.84
C GLU A 272 -0.05 5.43 -6.71
N LEU A 273 0.08 4.96 -5.47
CA LEU A 273 -0.61 5.52 -4.31
C LEU A 273 0.07 6.78 -3.78
N GLY A 274 1.40 6.83 -3.79
CA GLY A 274 2.21 7.97 -3.32
C GLY A 274 1.98 8.31 -1.83
N ASP A 275 2.30 9.54 -1.45
CA ASP A 275 1.97 10.07 -0.12
C ASP A 275 0.47 9.90 0.17
N PRO A 276 0.06 9.43 1.38
CA PRO A 276 0.88 9.26 2.58
C PRO A 276 1.45 7.86 2.80
N TYR A 277 1.46 7.00 1.79
CA TYR A 277 1.88 5.59 1.91
C TYR A 277 3.41 5.44 1.88
N ALA A 278 3.91 4.43 2.60
CA ALA A 278 5.33 4.10 2.67
C ALA A 278 5.56 2.58 2.66
N VAL A 279 6.81 2.17 2.43
CA VAL A 279 7.22 0.75 2.52
C VAL A 279 6.87 0.20 3.89
N GLY A 280 6.27 -0.99 3.93
CA GLY A 280 5.79 -1.63 5.15
C GLY A 280 4.30 -1.42 5.44
N ASP A 281 3.64 -0.49 4.75
CA ASP A 281 2.20 -0.32 4.87
C ASP A 281 1.43 -1.51 4.30
N ASN A 282 0.27 -1.78 4.90
CA ASN A 282 -0.70 -2.73 4.36
C ASN A 282 -1.79 -1.99 3.59
N VAL A 283 -1.96 -2.35 2.32
CA VAL A 283 -2.96 -1.77 1.40
C VAL A 283 -3.78 -2.86 0.72
N GLY A 284 -4.91 -2.46 0.14
CA GLY A 284 -5.73 -3.31 -0.72
C GLY A 284 -4.93 -3.83 -1.90
N GLN A 285 -4.83 -5.14 -2.01
CA GLN A 285 -4.09 -5.88 -3.04
C GLN A 285 -4.96 -6.21 -4.26
N SER A 286 -6.27 -6.33 -4.07
CA SER A 286 -7.20 -6.70 -5.14
C SER A 286 -8.62 -6.25 -4.82
N GLY A 287 -9.52 -6.42 -5.79
CA GLY A 287 -10.96 -6.22 -5.62
C GLY A 287 -11.33 -4.81 -5.13
N LEU A 288 -12.40 -4.75 -4.35
CA LEU A 288 -12.88 -3.50 -3.75
C LEU A 288 -11.90 -2.92 -2.73
N GLU A 289 -11.14 -3.76 -2.03
CA GLU A 289 -10.09 -3.30 -1.10
C GLU A 289 -9.06 -2.42 -1.82
N ALA A 290 -8.55 -2.86 -2.97
CA ALA A 290 -7.61 -2.06 -3.78
C ALA A 290 -8.30 -0.87 -4.44
N ALA A 291 -9.45 -1.09 -5.07
CA ALA A 291 -10.15 -0.06 -5.83
C ALA A 291 -10.58 1.14 -4.97
N TYR A 292 -10.84 0.91 -3.68
CA TYR A 292 -11.27 1.94 -2.73
C TYR A 292 -10.26 2.19 -1.61
N GLU A 293 -8.97 1.88 -1.83
CA GLU A 293 -7.90 1.94 -0.84
C GLU A 293 -7.90 3.26 -0.04
N ARG A 294 -7.76 4.40 -0.72
CA ARG A 294 -7.74 5.73 -0.06
C ARG A 294 -9.02 6.05 0.71
N ARG A 295 -10.18 5.54 0.25
CA ARG A 295 -11.45 5.74 0.95
C ARG A 295 -11.48 4.93 2.25
N LEU A 296 -11.01 3.68 2.20
CA LEU A 296 -11.06 2.75 3.32
C LEU A 296 -9.97 3.02 4.35
N ALA A 297 -8.77 3.41 3.95
CA ALA A 297 -7.69 3.76 4.85
C ALA A 297 -7.84 5.16 5.46
N GLY A 298 -8.32 6.13 4.68
CA GLY A 298 -8.28 7.55 5.08
C GLY A 298 -6.86 8.11 4.99
N THR A 299 -6.54 9.08 5.84
CA THR A 299 -5.19 9.64 5.97
C THR A 299 -4.64 9.37 7.37
N PRO A 300 -3.33 9.09 7.50
CA PRO A 300 -2.75 8.76 8.78
C PRO A 300 -2.61 10.00 9.67
N ARG A 301 -2.57 9.77 10.97
CA ARG A 301 -2.03 10.74 11.92
C ARG A 301 -0.51 10.83 11.71
N ARG A 302 0.02 12.05 11.79
CA ARG A 302 1.46 12.30 11.80
C ARG A 302 1.85 13.06 13.05
N SER A 303 3.03 12.79 13.58
CA SER A 303 3.53 13.44 14.79
C SER A 303 5.01 13.73 14.67
N VAL A 304 5.46 14.83 15.29
CA VAL A 304 6.86 15.04 15.64
C VAL A 304 7.05 14.46 17.04
N ILE A 305 8.06 13.64 17.20
CA ILE A 305 8.37 12.89 18.41
C ILE A 305 9.85 13.01 18.77
N THR A 306 10.19 12.66 20.00
CA THR A 306 11.57 12.36 20.38
C THR A 306 11.83 10.85 20.28
N ARG A 307 13.06 10.47 19.95
CA ARG A 307 13.52 9.08 19.84
C ARG A 307 14.79 8.88 20.66
N LEU A 308 14.92 7.71 21.28
CA LEU A 308 16.16 7.24 21.88
C LEU A 308 17.20 6.87 20.81
N ALA A 309 18.44 6.65 21.25
CA ALA A 309 19.53 6.17 20.41
C ALA A 309 19.22 4.84 19.71
N ASP A 310 18.36 3.99 20.30
CA ASP A 310 17.90 2.73 19.69
C ASP A 310 16.74 2.91 18.70
N GLY A 311 16.26 4.15 18.50
CA GLY A 311 15.17 4.52 17.61
C GLY A 311 13.78 4.48 18.23
N SER A 312 13.64 4.00 19.46
CA SER A 312 12.35 3.91 20.16
C SER A 312 11.75 5.29 20.39
N PRO A 313 10.44 5.50 20.13
CA PRO A 313 9.77 6.76 20.41
C PRO A 313 9.66 7.00 21.93
N VAL A 314 9.87 8.23 22.38
CA VAL A 314 9.74 8.63 23.79
C VAL A 314 8.50 9.50 23.97
N ASP A 315 8.54 10.74 23.47
CA ASP A 315 7.46 11.72 23.65
C ASP A 315 6.92 12.24 22.31
N THR A 316 5.69 12.74 22.33
CA THR A 316 5.09 13.46 21.18
C THR A 316 5.10 14.96 21.42
N LEU A 317 5.84 15.68 20.59
CA LEU A 317 6.01 17.13 20.66
C LEU A 317 4.91 17.87 19.90
N MET A 318 4.56 17.38 18.71
CA MET A 318 3.50 17.93 17.87
C MET A 318 2.73 16.79 17.22
N ARG A 319 1.42 16.99 17.04
CA ARG A 319 0.55 16.03 16.37
C ARG A 319 -0.38 16.72 15.40
N VAL A 320 -0.45 16.18 14.19
CA VAL A 320 -1.42 16.53 13.17
C VAL A 320 -2.35 15.33 12.98
N GLU A 321 -3.64 15.54 13.24
CA GLU A 321 -4.65 14.51 13.04
C GLU A 321 -4.87 14.26 11.54
N GLY A 322 -5.04 12.98 11.20
CA GLY A 322 -5.51 12.56 9.89
C GLY A 322 -7.03 12.41 9.84
N GLU A 323 -7.52 11.90 8.71
CA GLU A 323 -8.92 11.59 8.48
C GLU A 323 -9.17 10.09 8.58
N ARG A 324 -10.18 9.68 9.35
CA ARG A 324 -10.59 8.28 9.40
C ARG A 324 -11.13 7.81 8.05
N GLY A 325 -10.88 6.55 7.73
CA GLY A 325 -11.50 5.88 6.59
C GLY A 325 -13.03 5.94 6.63
N ARG A 326 -13.65 5.96 5.45
CA ARG A 326 -15.10 6.03 5.28
C ARG A 326 -15.67 4.69 4.82
N PRO A 327 -16.69 4.14 5.52
CA PRO A 327 -17.29 2.86 5.14
C PRO A 327 -17.72 2.82 3.67
N LEU A 328 -17.52 1.67 3.03
CA LEU A 328 -17.99 1.41 1.67
C LEU A 328 -19.26 0.56 1.73
N ARG A 329 -20.41 1.14 1.39
CA ARG A 329 -21.67 0.40 1.23
C ARG A 329 -21.75 -0.16 -0.20
N ILE A 330 -22.01 -1.46 -0.32
CA ILE A 330 -22.20 -2.15 -1.59
C ILE A 330 -23.62 -2.72 -1.71
N THR A 331 -24.01 -3.16 -2.90
CA THR A 331 -25.36 -3.70 -3.18
C THR A 331 -25.53 -5.17 -2.82
N LEU A 332 -24.43 -5.86 -2.53
CA LEU A 332 -24.42 -7.28 -2.20
C LEU A 332 -25.34 -7.53 -1.01
N ASP A 333 -26.04 -8.65 -1.05
CA ASP A 333 -26.87 -9.17 0.03
C ASP A 333 -26.15 -10.39 0.62
N GLY A 334 -25.90 -10.37 1.93
CA GLY A 334 -25.12 -11.42 2.58
C GLY A 334 -25.73 -12.81 2.44
N ALA A 335 -27.06 -12.93 2.50
CA ALA A 335 -27.75 -14.20 2.39
C ALA A 335 -27.76 -14.71 0.94
N ALA A 336 -27.98 -13.83 -0.03
CA ALA A 336 -27.89 -14.16 -1.46
C ALA A 336 -26.48 -14.59 -1.85
N GLN A 337 -25.45 -13.94 -1.32
CA GLN A 337 -24.05 -14.31 -1.56
C GLN A 337 -23.74 -15.71 -1.03
N VAL A 338 -24.13 -16.01 0.21
CA VAL A 338 -23.96 -17.35 0.79
C VAL A 338 -24.72 -18.40 -0.04
N ALA A 339 -25.93 -18.09 -0.51
CA ALA A 339 -26.70 -18.99 -1.36
C ALA A 339 -26.02 -19.23 -2.72
N ALA A 340 -25.47 -18.18 -3.33
CA ALA A 340 -24.73 -18.27 -4.59
C ALA A 340 -23.48 -19.14 -4.46
N GLU A 341 -22.69 -18.96 -3.41
CA GLU A 341 -21.49 -19.77 -3.15
C GLU A 341 -21.82 -21.23 -2.89
N ARG A 342 -22.88 -21.49 -2.11
CA ARG A 342 -23.39 -22.86 -1.90
C ARG A 342 -23.88 -23.50 -3.20
N ALA A 343 -24.48 -22.73 -4.11
CA ALA A 343 -24.96 -23.24 -5.39
C ALA A 343 -23.80 -23.67 -6.32
N LEU A 344 -22.66 -22.96 -6.28
CA LEU A 344 -21.44 -23.38 -6.98
C LEU A 344 -20.75 -24.57 -6.30
N GLY A 345 -20.92 -24.72 -4.98
CA GLY A 345 -20.33 -25.82 -4.22
C GLY A 345 -18.81 -25.81 -4.23
N ASP A 346 -18.19 -26.93 -3.85
CA ASP A 346 -16.72 -27.06 -3.83
C ASP A 346 -16.23 -27.74 -5.11
N THR A 347 -16.21 -26.97 -6.19
CA THR A 347 -15.70 -27.41 -7.49
C THR A 347 -14.36 -26.74 -7.80
N ARG A 348 -13.51 -27.48 -8.53
CA ARG A 348 -12.30 -26.93 -9.17
C ARG A 348 -12.58 -26.45 -10.60
N GLU A 349 -13.79 -26.67 -11.10
CA GLU A 349 -14.19 -26.18 -12.41
C GLU A 349 -14.33 -24.65 -12.39
N VAL A 350 -14.10 -24.07 -13.57
CA VAL A 350 -14.18 -22.62 -13.76
C VAL A 350 -15.64 -22.23 -13.88
N GLU A 351 -16.18 -21.61 -12.83
CA GLU A 351 -17.58 -21.25 -12.75
C GLU A 351 -17.75 -19.84 -12.16
N ALA A 352 -18.82 -19.16 -12.55
CA ALA A 352 -19.20 -17.87 -12.02
C ALA A 352 -20.72 -17.76 -11.94
N LEU A 353 -21.22 -17.08 -10.91
CA LEU A 353 -22.63 -16.82 -10.68
C LEU A 353 -22.79 -15.35 -10.28
N VAL A 354 -23.69 -14.64 -10.97
CA VAL A 354 -24.10 -13.29 -10.61
C VAL A 354 -25.61 -13.27 -10.43
N ALA A 355 -26.08 -12.75 -9.30
CA ALA A 355 -27.48 -12.49 -9.05
C ALA A 355 -27.72 -10.97 -9.11
N VAL A 356 -28.68 -10.56 -9.94
CA VAL A 356 -29.02 -9.14 -10.15
C VAL A 356 -30.50 -8.94 -9.82
N GLU A 357 -30.81 -7.88 -9.10
CA GLU A 357 -32.18 -7.39 -8.89
C GLU A 357 -32.62 -6.61 -10.14
N PRO A 358 -33.54 -7.13 -10.98
CA PRO A 358 -33.79 -6.54 -12.30
C PRO A 358 -34.39 -5.13 -12.26
N SER A 359 -35.11 -4.79 -11.18
CA SER A 359 -35.78 -3.50 -11.03
C SER A 359 -34.82 -2.35 -10.75
N SER A 360 -33.69 -2.61 -10.09
CA SER A 360 -32.70 -1.61 -9.67
C SER A 360 -31.38 -1.72 -10.44
N GLY A 361 -31.06 -2.93 -10.92
CA GLY A 361 -29.73 -3.27 -11.43
C GLY A 361 -28.74 -3.63 -10.33
N ASP A 362 -29.17 -3.68 -9.06
CA ASP A 362 -28.32 -4.04 -7.92
C ASP A 362 -27.76 -5.45 -8.10
N VAL A 363 -26.45 -5.61 -7.88
CA VAL A 363 -25.82 -6.93 -7.81
C VAL A 363 -25.97 -7.44 -6.38
N LEU A 364 -26.80 -8.48 -6.21
CA LEU A 364 -27.11 -9.09 -4.91
C LEU A 364 -26.07 -10.15 -4.52
N ALA A 365 -25.47 -10.82 -5.50
CA ALA A 365 -24.42 -11.81 -5.26
C ALA A 365 -23.48 -11.91 -6.46
N ALA A 366 -22.21 -12.18 -6.19
CA ALA A 366 -21.18 -12.47 -7.17
C ALA A 366 -20.22 -13.54 -6.61
N ALA A 367 -20.36 -14.76 -7.11
CA ALA A 367 -19.55 -15.90 -6.70
C ALA A 367 -18.68 -16.38 -7.88
N SER A 368 -17.44 -16.75 -7.59
CA SER A 368 -16.49 -17.29 -8.56
C SER A 368 -15.83 -18.55 -8.02
N ARG A 369 -15.54 -19.50 -8.92
CA ARG A 369 -14.73 -20.69 -8.65
C ARG A 369 -13.59 -20.81 -9.67
N PRO A 370 -12.40 -21.29 -9.24
CA PRO A 370 -11.97 -21.56 -7.86
C PRO A 370 -11.87 -20.28 -6.99
N VAL A 371 -11.97 -20.43 -5.66
CA VAL A 371 -12.00 -19.31 -4.68
C VAL A 371 -10.64 -18.66 -4.47
N ASP A 372 -9.59 -19.46 -4.58
CA ASP A 372 -8.19 -19.09 -4.37
C ASP A 372 -7.58 -18.34 -5.56
N ASP A 373 -8.33 -18.20 -6.66
CA ASP A 373 -7.94 -17.34 -7.78
C ASP A 373 -8.38 -15.89 -7.52
N ALA A 374 -7.43 -14.97 -7.65
CA ALA A 374 -7.68 -13.53 -7.53
C ALA A 374 -8.55 -12.97 -8.67
N PHE A 375 -8.69 -13.68 -9.79
CA PHE A 375 -9.47 -13.20 -10.93
C PHE A 375 -10.98 -13.22 -10.67
N ASN A 376 -11.60 -12.03 -10.71
CA ASN A 376 -13.03 -11.84 -10.51
C ASN A 376 -13.84 -12.25 -11.76
N ARG A 377 -14.01 -13.55 -11.96
CA ARG A 377 -14.72 -14.13 -13.12
C ARG A 377 -16.15 -13.64 -13.26
N ALA A 378 -16.82 -13.40 -12.14
CA ALA A 378 -18.20 -12.91 -12.11
C ALA A 378 -18.37 -11.56 -12.83
N PHE A 379 -17.38 -10.67 -12.74
CA PHE A 379 -17.44 -9.34 -13.35
C PHE A 379 -16.54 -9.17 -14.58
N GLU A 380 -15.37 -9.79 -14.57
CA GLU A 380 -14.33 -9.58 -15.59
C GLU A 380 -14.28 -10.72 -16.62
N GLY A 381 -14.88 -11.87 -16.30
CA GLY A 381 -14.88 -13.05 -17.15
C GLY A 381 -15.66 -12.81 -18.44
N ARG A 382 -15.03 -13.12 -19.58
CA ARG A 382 -15.66 -13.03 -20.91
C ARG A 382 -15.83 -14.41 -21.50
N TYR A 383 -17.09 -14.83 -21.65
CA TYR A 383 -17.45 -16.15 -22.15
C TYR A 383 -18.47 -16.05 -23.28
N PRO A 384 -18.46 -16.99 -24.25
CA PRO A 384 -19.57 -17.10 -25.18
C PRO A 384 -20.88 -17.30 -24.40
N PRO A 385 -21.91 -16.47 -24.61
CA PRO A 385 -23.14 -16.51 -23.79
C PRO A 385 -23.93 -17.82 -24.01
N GLY A 386 -23.63 -18.57 -25.07
CA GLY A 386 -24.27 -19.84 -25.34
C GLY A 386 -25.77 -19.69 -25.56
N SER A 387 -26.57 -20.57 -24.96
CA SER A 387 -28.02 -20.58 -25.17
C SER A 387 -28.75 -19.42 -24.48
N THR A 388 -28.14 -18.71 -23.52
CA THR A 388 -28.79 -17.57 -22.84
C THR A 388 -29.01 -16.40 -23.80
N PHE A 389 -28.12 -16.23 -24.79
CA PHE A 389 -28.23 -15.19 -25.83
C PHE A 389 -29.46 -15.34 -26.74
N LYS A 390 -30.12 -16.52 -26.73
CA LYS A 390 -31.35 -16.72 -27.49
C LYS A 390 -32.45 -15.76 -27.05
N VAL A 391 -32.46 -15.31 -25.79
CA VAL A 391 -33.42 -14.31 -25.31
C VAL A 391 -33.23 -13.01 -26.09
N VAL A 392 -31.99 -12.52 -26.19
CA VAL A 392 -31.62 -11.32 -26.96
C VAL A 392 -31.97 -11.48 -28.45
N SER A 393 -31.62 -12.61 -29.06
CA SER A 393 -31.96 -12.85 -30.47
C SER A 393 -33.48 -12.93 -30.70
N THR A 394 -34.23 -13.47 -29.73
CA THR A 394 -35.69 -13.55 -29.81
C THR A 394 -36.31 -12.17 -29.67
N GLU A 395 -35.84 -11.36 -28.72
CA GLU A 395 -36.27 -9.97 -28.55
C GLU A 395 -36.04 -9.17 -29.84
N ALA A 396 -34.85 -9.26 -30.44
CA ALA A 396 -34.56 -8.59 -31.71
C ALA A 396 -35.51 -9.00 -32.84
N LEU A 397 -35.88 -10.29 -32.91
CA LEU A 397 -36.85 -10.78 -33.90
C LEU A 397 -38.26 -10.25 -33.62
N LEU A 398 -38.69 -10.21 -32.35
CA LEU A 398 -39.98 -9.64 -31.95
C LEU A 398 -40.05 -8.14 -32.27
N ALA A 399 -38.99 -7.38 -31.95
CA ALA A 399 -38.85 -5.97 -32.27
C ALA A 399 -38.88 -5.71 -33.79
N ALA A 400 -38.34 -6.65 -34.59
CA ALA A 400 -38.44 -6.63 -36.05
C ALA A 400 -39.80 -7.10 -36.60
N GLY A 401 -40.81 -7.32 -35.76
CA GLY A 401 -42.18 -7.67 -36.16
C GLY A 401 -42.45 -9.16 -36.34
N SER A 402 -41.53 -10.04 -35.92
CA SER A 402 -41.81 -11.49 -35.87
C SER A 402 -42.84 -11.78 -34.77
N THR A 403 -43.80 -12.66 -35.03
CA THR A 403 -44.78 -13.08 -34.02
C THR A 403 -44.53 -14.51 -33.55
N PRO A 404 -44.89 -14.87 -32.31
CA PRO A 404 -44.71 -16.23 -31.80
C PRO A 404 -45.50 -17.31 -32.57
N THR A 405 -46.46 -16.91 -33.39
CA THR A 405 -47.39 -17.80 -34.08
C THR A 405 -46.95 -18.16 -35.49
N ARG A 406 -45.93 -17.50 -36.06
CA ARG A 406 -45.37 -17.91 -37.36
C ARG A 406 -44.49 -19.16 -37.18
N PRO A 407 -44.91 -20.35 -37.66
CA PRO A 407 -44.07 -21.52 -37.58
C PRO A 407 -42.86 -21.36 -38.52
N SER A 408 -41.65 -21.34 -37.98
CA SER A 408 -40.46 -21.51 -38.81
C SER A 408 -40.29 -22.99 -39.14
N THR A 409 -40.29 -23.36 -40.41
CA THR A 409 -39.95 -24.72 -40.82
C THR A 409 -38.46 -24.95 -40.57
N ALA A 410 -38.14 -25.64 -39.47
CA ALA A 410 -36.79 -26.15 -39.25
C ALA A 410 -36.55 -27.31 -40.24
N ARG A 411 -36.11 -27.01 -41.46
CA ARG A 411 -35.74 -28.03 -42.44
C ARG A 411 -34.58 -28.85 -41.86
N ARG A 412 -34.78 -30.17 -41.79
CA ARG A 412 -33.73 -31.12 -41.40
C ARG A 412 -32.60 -31.01 -42.42
N ARG A 413 -31.45 -30.45 -42.00
CA ARG A 413 -30.17 -30.38 -42.74
C ARG A 413 -30.30 -30.43 -44.27
N SER A 414 -30.40 -29.26 -44.88
CA SER A 414 -29.86 -29.06 -46.22
C SER A 414 -29.11 -27.72 -46.18
N PRO A 415 -27.83 -27.66 -46.57
CA PRO A 415 -27.23 -26.35 -46.81
C PRO A 415 -28.05 -25.64 -47.91
N PRO A 416 -28.17 -24.30 -47.89
CA PRO A 416 -28.54 -23.59 -49.10
C PRO A 416 -27.58 -24.01 -50.21
N ALA A 417 -28.07 -24.15 -51.44
CA ALA A 417 -27.31 -24.69 -52.56
C ALA A 417 -25.98 -23.95 -52.85
N ASP A 418 -25.76 -22.76 -52.25
CA ASP A 418 -24.68 -21.87 -52.64
C ASP A 418 -23.69 -21.51 -51.51
N ALA A 419 -23.77 -22.16 -50.34
CA ALA A 419 -22.88 -21.84 -49.22
C ALA A 419 -21.85 -22.96 -48.95
N ARG A 420 -20.56 -22.66 -49.21
CA ARG A 420 -19.42 -23.51 -48.81
C ARG A 420 -19.27 -23.51 -47.29
N PHE A 421 -19.96 -24.42 -46.60
CA PHE A 421 -19.74 -24.69 -45.18
C PHE A 421 -18.81 -25.90 -45.00
N ALA A 422 -17.63 -25.68 -44.41
CA ALA A 422 -16.79 -26.76 -43.91
C ALA A 422 -17.32 -27.22 -42.55
N THR A 423 -17.87 -28.44 -42.48
CA THR A 423 -18.38 -29.01 -41.23
C THR A 423 -17.27 -29.69 -40.43
N SER A 424 -16.87 -29.13 -39.28
CA SER A 424 -16.20 -29.90 -38.23
C SER A 424 -17.26 -30.60 -37.35
N ARG A 425 -17.21 -31.93 -37.28
CA ARG A 425 -18.06 -32.80 -36.44
C ARG A 425 -17.97 -32.41 -34.96
N ALA A 426 -19.09 -32.05 -34.33
CA ALA A 426 -19.38 -32.34 -32.91
C ALA A 426 -20.85 -32.01 -32.55
N ALA A 427 -21.71 -33.03 -32.47
CA ALA A 427 -22.92 -32.99 -31.64
C ALA A 427 -23.40 -34.42 -31.36
N ARG A 428 -23.44 -34.81 -30.08
CA ARG A 428 -24.08 -36.05 -29.57
C ARG A 428 -25.55 -35.80 -29.21
N PRO A 429 -26.40 -36.85 -29.15
CA PRO A 429 -27.85 -36.73 -29.30
C PRO A 429 -28.57 -36.42 -27.97
N GLY A 430 -29.25 -35.27 -27.92
CA GLY A 430 -30.34 -35.00 -26.97
C GLY A 430 -31.68 -35.05 -27.70
N ARG A 431 -32.75 -35.49 -27.01
CA ARG A 431 -34.10 -35.71 -27.58
C ARG A 431 -34.63 -34.48 -28.33
N CYS A 432 -34.70 -34.57 -29.66
CA CYS A 432 -35.39 -33.61 -30.50
C CYS A 432 -36.90 -33.91 -30.49
N HIS A 433 -37.72 -32.97 -30.02
CA HIS A 433 -39.16 -32.99 -30.30
C HIS A 433 -39.40 -32.44 -31.70
N PHE A 434 -40.06 -33.21 -32.55
CA PHE A 434 -40.42 -32.84 -33.92
C PHE A 434 -41.80 -32.20 -33.97
N GLY A 435 -41.89 -30.99 -34.52
CA GLY A 435 -43.11 -30.21 -34.72
C GLY A 435 -42.79 -28.71 -34.86
N ALA A 436 -43.71 -27.93 -35.42
CA ALA A 436 -43.58 -26.48 -35.55
C ALA A 436 -43.10 -25.83 -34.24
N ILE A 437 -41.96 -25.16 -34.26
CA ILE A 437 -41.38 -24.51 -33.09
C ILE A 437 -41.84 -23.05 -33.11
N SER A 438 -42.88 -22.75 -32.35
CA SER A 438 -43.16 -21.38 -31.90
C SER A 438 -41.99 -20.91 -31.03
N PRO A 439 -41.64 -19.61 -30.99
CA PRO A 439 -40.71 -19.05 -29.99
C PRO A 439 -41.02 -19.48 -28.56
N SER A 440 -42.30 -19.69 -28.20
CA SER A 440 -42.73 -20.26 -26.91
C SER A 440 -42.28 -21.71 -26.66
N ARG A 441 -42.09 -22.49 -27.74
CA ARG A 441 -41.56 -23.86 -27.71
C ARG A 441 -40.04 -23.88 -27.89
N ALA A 442 -39.40 -22.85 -28.43
CA ALA A 442 -37.94 -22.79 -28.60
C ALA A 442 -37.19 -22.57 -27.28
N THR A 443 -37.87 -21.99 -26.29
CA THR A 443 -37.34 -21.75 -24.94
C THR A 443 -37.53 -22.93 -23.98
N ARG A 444 -38.46 -23.87 -24.24
CA ARG A 444 -38.78 -25.00 -23.33
C ARG A 444 -37.83 -26.20 -23.41
N PRO A 445 -37.43 -26.68 -24.61
CA PRO A 445 -36.17 -27.41 -24.79
C PRO A 445 -35.20 -26.50 -25.53
N SER A 446 -33.93 -26.45 -25.12
CA SER A 446 -32.87 -25.59 -25.66
C SER A 446 -32.46 -25.90 -27.13
N SER A 447 -33.41 -25.96 -28.07
CA SER A 447 -33.19 -26.25 -29.48
C SER A 447 -32.36 -25.14 -30.15
N ARG A 448 -31.24 -25.48 -30.79
CA ARG A 448 -30.36 -24.52 -31.48
C ARG A 448 -30.84 -24.10 -32.88
N SER A 449 -31.84 -24.81 -33.43
CA SER A 449 -32.23 -24.69 -34.84
C SER A 449 -32.86 -23.35 -35.27
N PRO A 450 -33.63 -22.60 -34.45
CA PRO A 450 -34.23 -21.34 -34.89
C PRO A 450 -33.35 -20.09 -34.69
N THR A 451 -32.19 -20.19 -34.01
CA THR A 451 -31.38 -19.01 -33.59
C THR A 451 -29.95 -19.00 -34.16
N ALA A 452 -29.68 -19.67 -35.28
CA ALA A 452 -28.33 -19.74 -35.86
C ALA A 452 -28.00 -18.49 -36.70
N TRP A 453 -26.95 -17.75 -36.33
CA TRP A 453 -26.36 -16.66 -37.13
C TRP A 453 -24.98 -17.06 -37.69
N PRO A 454 -24.61 -16.58 -38.90
CA PRO A 454 -23.33 -16.89 -39.55
C PRO A 454 -22.14 -16.20 -38.87
N ARG A 455 -20.96 -16.84 -38.89
CA ARG A 455 -19.67 -16.18 -38.63
C ARG A 455 -19.33 -15.28 -39.82
N ALA A 456 -19.18 -13.98 -39.59
CA ALA A 456 -18.49 -13.09 -40.52
C ALA A 456 -16.98 -13.34 -40.43
N THR A 457 -16.36 -13.73 -41.55
CA THR A 457 -14.91 -13.72 -41.71
C THR A 457 -14.45 -12.31 -42.03
N SER A 458 -13.66 -11.71 -41.15
CA SER A 458 -12.95 -10.45 -41.41
C SER A 458 -12.02 -10.61 -42.63
N PRO A 459 -11.94 -9.65 -43.57
CA PRO A 459 -10.95 -9.69 -44.62
C PRO A 459 -9.57 -9.41 -44.03
N ARG A 460 -8.59 -10.27 -44.34
CA ARG A 460 -7.17 -9.92 -44.22
C ARG A 460 -6.88 -8.73 -45.15
N PRO A 461 -6.09 -7.72 -44.73
CA PRO A 461 -5.65 -6.69 -45.66
C PRO A 461 -4.65 -7.30 -46.64
N GLY A 462 -4.99 -7.25 -47.93
CA GLY A 462 -4.09 -7.55 -49.03
C GLY A 462 -3.06 -6.43 -49.18
N GLY A 463 -1.80 -6.81 -49.34
CA GLY A 463 -0.72 -5.91 -49.68
C GLY A 463 -0.85 -5.38 -51.11
N GLY A 464 -0.44 -4.13 -51.28
CA GLY A 464 -0.27 -3.43 -52.56
C GLY A 464 0.67 -2.25 -52.33
N SER A 465 1.74 -2.20 -53.11
CA SER A 465 2.99 -1.44 -52.95
C SER A 465 2.92 0.08 -53.18
N ALA A 466 3.83 0.82 -52.52
CA ALA A 466 4.63 1.92 -53.07
C ALA A 466 5.93 2.04 -52.23
N SER A 467 7.13 1.77 -52.77
CA SER A 467 8.06 2.77 -53.37
C SER A 467 8.31 3.97 -52.44
N GLY A 468 9.50 4.31 -51.93
CA GLY A 468 10.89 3.89 -52.13
C GLY A 468 11.81 5.05 -51.70
N ALA A 469 12.85 4.79 -50.89
CA ALA A 469 14.09 5.57 -50.72
C ALA A 469 14.99 4.83 -49.67
N ASN A 470 16.05 4.11 -50.08
CA ASN A 470 17.48 4.48 -50.01
C ASN A 470 17.92 5.15 -48.68
N THR A 471 18.99 4.77 -47.96
CA THR A 471 20.19 3.95 -48.24
C THR A 471 21.05 3.76 -46.97
N ARG A 472 21.86 2.67 -46.93
CA ARG A 472 23.12 2.43 -46.15
C ARG A 472 22.96 2.23 -44.63
N SER A 473 23.70 1.36 -43.92
CA SER A 473 24.85 0.48 -44.19
C SER A 473 25.00 -0.48 -42.99
N ALA A 474 25.40 -1.74 -43.19
CA ALA A 474 26.44 -2.43 -42.37
C ALA A 474 26.54 -3.92 -42.72
N SER A 475 27.77 -4.37 -42.89
CA SER A 475 28.27 -5.65 -43.38
C SER A 475 28.46 -6.73 -42.30
N ARG A 476 28.34 -8.00 -42.72
CA ARG A 476 28.73 -9.24 -42.02
C ARG A 476 30.25 -9.35 -41.76
N PRO A 477 30.69 -10.26 -40.86
CA PRO A 477 31.27 -11.55 -41.32
C PRO A 477 30.92 -12.76 -40.39
N SER A 478 30.52 -13.92 -40.91
CA SER A 478 31.29 -15.15 -41.28
C SER A 478 31.44 -16.20 -40.17
N ARG A 479 30.98 -17.42 -40.47
CA ARG A 479 31.05 -18.65 -39.67
C ARG A 479 32.43 -19.32 -39.76
N ALA A 480 32.89 -19.92 -38.65
CA ALA A 480 33.90 -20.99 -38.63
C ALA A 480 33.37 -22.22 -37.86
N ARG A 481 33.85 -23.41 -38.24
CA ARG A 481 33.34 -24.76 -37.90
C ARG A 481 34.31 -25.53 -36.97
N PHE A 482 33.72 -26.46 -36.19
CA PHE A 482 34.22 -27.76 -35.64
C PHE A 482 35.12 -27.83 -34.38
N PRO A 483 35.18 -28.98 -33.65
CA PRO A 483 34.28 -30.16 -33.59
C PRO A 483 33.89 -30.63 -32.15
N ARG A 484 32.95 -31.59 -32.06
CA ARG A 484 32.44 -32.25 -30.83
C ARG A 484 33.26 -33.52 -30.44
N PRO A 485 33.34 -33.90 -29.15
CA PRO A 485 33.97 -35.14 -28.70
C PRO A 485 33.01 -36.35 -28.70
N PRO A 486 33.53 -37.60 -28.68
CA PRO A 486 32.74 -38.81 -28.93
C PRO A 486 32.09 -39.42 -27.68
N THR A 487 30.90 -39.98 -27.88
CA THR A 487 30.10 -40.77 -26.94
C THR A 487 30.64 -42.19 -26.77
N ARG A 488 30.82 -42.64 -25.52
CA ARG A 488 31.13 -44.04 -25.16
C ARG A 488 29.86 -44.90 -25.13
N ARG A 489 29.93 -46.05 -25.78
CA ARG A 489 28.91 -47.12 -25.87
C ARG A 489 28.89 -48.00 -24.61
N SER A 490 27.68 -48.43 -24.28
CA SER A 490 27.32 -49.51 -23.35
C SER A 490 27.86 -50.88 -23.77
N GLY A 491 28.29 -51.69 -22.80
CA GLY A 491 28.51 -53.13 -22.92
C GLY A 491 28.04 -53.86 -21.65
N ARG A 492 27.20 -54.87 -21.84
CA ARG A 492 26.91 -56.03 -20.96
C ARG A 492 27.53 -57.27 -21.65
N PRO A 493 27.61 -58.49 -21.06
CA PRO A 493 27.32 -58.93 -19.68
C PRO A 493 28.41 -59.87 -19.09
N ARG A 494 28.38 -60.09 -17.76
CA ARG A 494 28.37 -61.41 -17.10
C ARG A 494 27.91 -61.22 -15.66
#